data_AF-A0AAT9SK15-F1
#
_entry.id   AF-A0AAT9SK15-F1
#
_cell.length_a   1.000
_cell.length_b   1.000
_cell.length_c   1.000
_cell.angle_alpha   90.00
_cell.angle_beta   90.00
_cell.angle_gamma   90.00
#
_symmetry.space_group_name_H-M   'P 1'
#
loop_
_entity.id
_entity.type
_entity.pdbx_description
1 polymer ?
#
loop_
_entity_poly.entity_id
_entity_poly.type
_entity_poly.pdbx_seq_one_letter_code
_entity_poly.pdbx_strand_id
1 'polypeptide(L)'
;MKARSKKSVGIVALALLMGKVYAAPTPAACPDVSVIKQHQEGQGFVYTAPAPNNQQWRGENPRGDAKDINSIAFKTANIRNRSAITGNAFVACDYEGNSSAGIRMSLETLKVATPVGKAWNGLSCSESEPSLCTFEY
;
A
#
# COMPACT_ATOMS: atom_id res chain seq x y z
N MET A 1 -60.57 -50.79 -3.22
CA MET A 1 -59.94 -50.26 -1.99
C MET A 1 -58.42 -50.38 -2.10
N LYS A 2 -57.68 -49.44 -1.47
CA LYS A 2 -56.22 -49.13 -1.51
C LYS A 2 -55.80 -48.16 -2.64
N ALA A 3 -55.07 -47.07 -2.40
CA ALA A 3 -54.51 -46.51 -1.17
C ALA A 3 -54.33 -44.98 -1.29
N ARG A 4 -54.44 -44.27 -0.15
CA ARG A 4 -54.10 -42.85 0.03
C ARG A 4 -52.58 -42.64 -0.05
N SER A 5 -52.14 -41.50 -0.56
CA SER A 5 -50.94 -40.85 -0.03
C SER A 5 -51.05 -39.32 -0.16
N LYS A 6 -51.09 -38.63 0.99
CA LYS A 6 -50.92 -37.19 1.14
C LYS A 6 -49.41 -36.90 1.14
N LYS A 7 -48.95 -35.72 0.70
CA LYS A 7 -48.00 -34.89 1.48
C LYS A 7 -47.69 -33.52 0.84
N SER A 8 -47.49 -32.60 1.77
CA SER A 8 -47.41 -31.14 1.72
C SER A 8 -46.27 -30.56 0.88
N VAL A 9 -46.52 -29.37 0.30
CA VAL A 9 -45.52 -28.48 -0.29
C VAL A 9 -44.82 -27.72 0.84
N GLY A 10 -43.53 -27.98 1.04
CA GLY A 10 -42.69 -27.23 1.99
C GLY A 10 -42.00 -26.07 1.27
N ILE A 11 -42.30 -24.83 1.66
CA ILE A 11 -41.60 -23.63 1.21
C ILE A 11 -40.30 -23.51 2.01
N VAL A 12 -39.15 -23.64 1.34
CA VAL A 12 -37.85 -23.34 1.93
C VAL A 12 -37.56 -21.86 1.68
N ALA A 13 -37.68 -21.05 2.73
CA ALA A 13 -37.21 -19.66 2.70
C ALA A 13 -35.68 -19.66 2.83
N LEU A 14 -34.98 -19.32 1.75
CA LEU A 14 -33.52 -19.18 1.74
C LEU A 14 -33.17 -17.76 2.21
N ALA A 15 -32.73 -17.63 3.46
CA ALA A 15 -32.20 -16.37 3.97
C ALA A 15 -30.78 -16.15 3.40
N LEU A 16 -30.64 -15.19 2.49
CA LEU A 16 -29.34 -14.71 1.99
C LEU A 16 -28.65 -13.90 3.09
N LEU A 17 -27.72 -14.53 3.82
CA LEU A 17 -26.76 -13.83 4.66
C LEU A 17 -25.76 -13.10 3.77
N MET A 18 -26.07 -11.86 3.38
CA MET A 18 -25.07 -10.94 2.82
C MET A 18 -24.16 -10.46 3.95
N GLY A 19 -23.21 -11.32 4.36
CA GLY A 19 -22.13 -10.91 5.24
C GLY A 19 -21.23 -9.91 4.52
N LYS A 20 -21.03 -8.73 5.10
CA LYS A 20 -19.96 -7.82 4.66
C LYS A 20 -18.63 -8.50 4.96
N VAL A 21 -17.96 -9.02 3.94
CA VAL A 21 -16.58 -9.48 4.05
C VAL A 21 -15.72 -8.26 4.29
N TYR A 22 -15.38 -8.01 5.56
CA TYR A 22 -14.32 -7.06 5.90
C TYR A 22 -13.01 -7.72 5.47
N ALA A 23 -12.36 -7.19 4.43
CA ALA A 23 -11.04 -7.65 4.04
C ALA A 23 -10.09 -7.47 5.23
N ALA A 24 -9.32 -8.51 5.54
CA ALA A 24 -8.31 -8.44 6.58
C ALA A 24 -7.26 -7.36 6.22
N PRO A 25 -6.74 -6.63 7.21
CA PRO A 25 -5.66 -5.67 6.98
C PRO A 25 -4.49 -6.34 6.25
N THR A 26 -3.95 -5.67 5.24
CA THR A 26 -2.88 -6.24 4.41
C THR A 26 -1.53 -5.64 4.80
N PRO A 27 -0.55 -6.45 5.24
CA PRO A 27 0.77 -5.94 5.59
C PRO A 27 1.51 -5.47 4.35
N ALA A 28 2.15 -4.30 4.43
CA ALA A 28 3.12 -3.79 3.46
C ALA A 28 4.31 -3.16 4.16
N ALA A 29 5.38 -2.95 3.41
CA ALA A 29 6.56 -2.21 3.83
C ALA A 29 7.02 -1.31 2.68
N CYS A 30 7.96 -0.42 2.97
CA CYS A 30 8.62 0.37 1.94
C CYS A 30 9.30 -0.55 0.91
N PRO A 31 9.26 -0.22 -0.39
CA PRO A 31 9.88 -1.07 -1.41
C PRO A 31 11.40 -1.07 -1.26
N ASP A 32 12.03 -2.21 -1.48
CA ASP A 32 13.49 -2.24 -1.65
C ASP A 32 13.89 -1.49 -2.93
N VAL A 33 15.05 -0.83 -2.94
CA VAL A 33 15.53 -0.07 -4.11
C VAL A 33 15.62 -0.97 -5.35
N SER A 34 15.98 -2.24 -5.19
CA SER A 34 16.11 -3.20 -6.30
C SER A 34 14.81 -3.48 -7.06
N VAL A 35 13.64 -3.21 -6.45
CA VAL A 35 12.34 -3.41 -7.11
C VAL A 35 11.72 -2.11 -7.61
N ILE A 36 12.35 -0.96 -7.36
CA ILE A 36 11.91 0.34 -7.88
C ILE A 36 12.29 0.43 -9.34
N LYS A 37 11.30 0.64 -10.20
CA LYS A 37 11.46 0.87 -11.64
C LYS A 37 11.36 2.35 -11.94
N GLN A 38 12.31 2.85 -12.72
CA GLN A 38 12.36 4.23 -13.19
C GLN A 38 11.88 4.30 -14.65
N HIS A 39 11.08 5.32 -14.96
CA HIS A 39 10.61 5.64 -16.31
C HIS A 39 10.76 7.14 -16.57
N GLN A 40 11.26 7.50 -17.75
CA GLN A 40 11.39 8.92 -18.12
C GLN A 40 10.01 9.52 -18.36
N GLU A 41 9.76 10.68 -17.77
CA GLU A 41 8.54 11.46 -17.96
C GLU A 41 8.86 12.95 -18.00
N GLY A 42 8.62 13.57 -19.16
CA GLY A 42 9.03 14.95 -19.42
C GLY A 42 10.55 15.13 -19.28
N GLN A 43 10.95 16.08 -18.45
CA GLN A 43 12.36 16.41 -18.17
C GLN A 43 12.95 15.62 -16.99
N GLY A 44 12.16 14.76 -16.35
CA GLY A 44 12.60 13.99 -15.19
C GLY A 44 12.10 12.56 -15.27
N PHE A 45 11.85 11.98 -14.09
CA PHE A 45 11.52 10.58 -13.98
C PHE A 45 10.40 10.32 -12.99
N VAL A 46 9.61 9.29 -13.31
CA VAL A 46 8.64 8.67 -12.41
C VAL A 46 9.15 7.30 -12.00
N TYR A 47 8.82 6.92 -10.79
CA TYR A 47 9.28 5.72 -10.12
C TYR A 47 8.07 4.90 -9.68
N THR A 48 8.13 3.59 -9.89
CA THR A 48 7.07 2.66 -9.49
C THR A 48 7.64 1.43 -8.80
N ALA A 49 6.90 0.86 -7.85
CA ALA A 49 7.21 -0.43 -7.27
C ALA A 49 5.91 -1.16 -6.90
N PRO A 50 5.89 -2.50 -6.90
CA PRO A 50 4.70 -3.26 -6.54
C PRO A 50 4.34 -3.05 -5.06
N ALA A 51 3.04 -3.00 -4.77
CA ALA A 51 2.49 -3.05 -3.42
C ALA A 51 1.41 -4.16 -3.34
N PRO A 52 1.00 -4.59 -2.14
CA PRO A 52 -0.13 -5.51 -1.99
C PRO A 52 -1.43 -5.00 -2.63
N ASN A 53 -2.41 -5.89 -2.75
CA ASN A 53 -3.75 -5.57 -3.29
C ASN A 53 -3.74 -4.99 -4.72
N ASN A 54 -2.77 -5.40 -5.54
CA ASN A 54 -2.55 -4.88 -6.90
C ASN A 54 -2.33 -3.36 -6.95
N GLN A 55 -1.93 -2.75 -5.83
CA GLN A 55 -1.56 -1.35 -5.78
C GLN A 55 -0.10 -1.16 -6.18
N GLN A 56 0.33 0.10 -6.29
CA GLN A 56 1.70 0.46 -6.61
C GLN A 56 2.16 1.62 -5.76
N TRP A 57 3.40 1.54 -5.31
CA TRP A 57 4.15 2.71 -4.87
C TRP A 57 4.44 3.62 -6.06
N ARG A 58 4.36 4.93 -5.86
CA ARG A 58 4.67 5.93 -6.87
C ARG A 58 5.55 7.04 -6.31
N GLY A 59 6.56 7.44 -7.07
CA GLY A 59 7.39 8.60 -6.77
C GLY A 59 7.73 9.35 -8.04
N GLU A 60 8.20 10.58 -7.89
CA GLU A 60 8.63 11.42 -9.00
C GLU A 60 9.86 12.23 -8.61
N ASN A 61 10.72 12.49 -9.59
CA ASN A 61 11.78 13.46 -9.49
C ASN A 61 11.89 14.21 -10.83
N PRO A 62 11.29 15.42 -10.93
CA PRO A 62 11.27 16.19 -12.18
C PRO A 62 12.64 16.75 -12.57
N ARG A 63 13.66 16.58 -11.71
CA ARG A 63 15.05 16.98 -11.95
C ARG A 63 16.02 15.79 -11.86
N GLY A 64 15.48 14.57 -11.80
CA GLY A 64 16.29 13.36 -11.66
C GLY A 64 17.03 13.03 -12.95
N ASP A 65 18.16 12.34 -12.81
CA ASP A 65 18.93 11.75 -13.89
C ASP A 65 18.71 10.22 -13.94
N ALA A 66 18.95 9.60 -15.09
CA ALA A 66 18.83 8.15 -15.26
C ALA A 66 19.77 7.35 -14.33
N LYS A 67 20.89 7.94 -13.89
CA LYS A 67 21.84 7.27 -12.97
C LYS A 67 21.48 7.40 -11.50
N ASP A 68 20.56 8.31 -11.14
CA ASP A 68 20.29 8.68 -9.76
C ASP A 68 19.79 7.49 -8.93
N ILE A 69 18.99 6.61 -9.53
CA ILE A 69 18.44 5.41 -8.87
C ILE A 69 19.53 4.44 -8.38
N ASN A 70 20.74 4.49 -8.94
CA ASN A 70 21.85 3.64 -8.49
C ASN A 70 22.54 4.17 -7.23
N SER A 71 22.16 5.38 -6.78
CA SER A 71 22.79 6.05 -5.63
C SER A 71 21.86 6.20 -4.43
N ILE A 72 20.56 5.91 -4.59
CA ILE A 72 19.58 6.11 -3.53
C ILE A 72 19.59 4.96 -2.52
N ALA A 73 19.36 5.31 -1.26
CA ALA A 73 19.17 4.37 -0.17
C ALA A 73 17.95 4.77 0.65
N PHE A 74 17.26 3.78 1.21
CA PHE A 74 16.13 4.02 2.11
C PHE A 74 16.58 4.83 3.33
N LYS A 75 15.78 5.83 3.71
CA LYS A 75 16.09 6.72 4.84
C LYS A 75 15.04 6.70 5.92
N THR A 76 13.77 6.81 5.55
CA THR A 76 12.67 6.88 6.51
C THR A 76 11.34 6.53 5.87
N ALA A 77 10.44 5.94 6.66
CA ALA A 77 9.02 5.80 6.34
C ALA A 77 8.20 6.71 7.25
N ASN A 78 7.15 7.31 6.69
CA ASN A 78 6.22 8.15 7.41
C ASN A 78 4.78 7.80 7.03
N ILE A 79 3.96 7.45 8.01
CA ILE A 79 2.51 7.34 7.84
C ILE A 79 1.92 8.74 7.94
N ARG A 80 1.20 9.15 6.90
CA ARG A 80 0.58 10.47 6.81
C ARG A 80 -0.93 10.32 6.94
N ASN A 81 -1.48 11.20 7.77
CA ASN A 81 -2.92 11.30 7.97
C ASN A 81 -3.62 11.74 6.67
N ARG A 82 -4.95 11.62 6.70
CA ARG A 82 -5.82 12.00 5.59
C ARG A 82 -5.54 13.43 5.12
N SER A 83 -5.20 13.57 3.84
CA SER A 83 -5.13 14.87 3.18
C SER A 83 -6.50 15.52 3.16
N ALA A 84 -6.58 16.80 3.55
CA ALA A 84 -7.82 17.58 3.47
C ALA A 84 -8.28 17.83 2.02
N ILE A 85 -7.39 17.63 1.04
CA ILE A 85 -7.65 17.86 -0.39
C ILE A 85 -8.17 16.58 -1.03
N THR A 86 -7.44 15.48 -0.90
CA THR A 86 -7.77 14.22 -1.60
C THR A 86 -8.68 13.32 -0.77
N GLY A 87 -8.77 13.54 0.55
CA GLY A 87 -9.51 12.67 1.45
C GLY A 87 -8.86 11.30 1.68
N ASN A 88 -7.66 11.06 1.13
CA ASN A 88 -6.89 9.84 1.29
C ASN A 88 -5.74 10.03 2.29
N ALA A 89 -5.41 8.97 3.02
CA ALA A 89 -4.15 8.87 3.76
C ALA A 89 -3.07 8.29 2.83
N PHE A 90 -1.81 8.33 3.25
CA PHE A 90 -0.74 7.68 2.50
C PHE A 90 0.43 7.33 3.40
N VAL A 91 1.24 6.37 2.95
CA VAL A 91 2.58 6.12 3.50
C VAL A 91 3.61 6.68 2.54
N ALA A 92 4.62 7.37 3.07
CA ALA A 92 5.73 7.93 2.31
C ALA A 92 7.05 7.29 2.75
N CYS A 93 7.78 6.75 1.79
CA CYS A 93 9.11 6.18 1.97
C CYS A 93 10.11 7.09 1.25
N ASP A 94 11.00 7.71 2.03
CA ASP A 94 12.02 8.62 1.53
C ASP A 94 13.31 7.84 1.28
N TYR A 95 13.86 8.05 0.08
CA TYR A 95 15.15 7.53 -0.34
C TYR A 95 16.06 8.70 -0.67
N GLU A 96 17.26 8.69 -0.10
CA GLU A 96 18.26 9.74 -0.29
C GLU A 96 19.42 9.17 -1.09
N GLY A 97 19.90 9.94 -2.07
CA GLY A 97 21.08 9.61 -2.85
C GLY A 97 21.98 10.84 -3.02
N ASN A 98 22.94 10.75 -3.93
CA ASN A 98 23.86 11.86 -4.15
C ASN A 98 23.16 13.07 -4.79
N SER A 99 23.52 14.28 -4.36
CA SER A 99 23.02 15.53 -4.94
C SER A 99 21.47 15.61 -4.97
N SER A 100 20.85 15.69 -6.14
CA SER A 100 19.40 15.79 -6.33
C SER A 100 18.69 14.44 -6.53
N ALA A 101 19.36 13.32 -6.30
CA ALA A 101 18.84 11.97 -6.59
C ALA A 101 17.68 11.52 -5.68
N GLY A 102 17.36 12.24 -4.61
CA GLY A 102 16.35 11.83 -3.64
C GLY A 102 14.97 11.62 -4.26
N ILE A 103 14.27 10.57 -3.82
CA ILE A 103 12.90 10.27 -4.24
C ILE A 103 12.02 9.95 -3.03
N ARG A 104 10.73 10.28 -3.12
CA ARG A 104 9.71 9.85 -2.17
C ARG A 104 8.76 8.89 -2.87
N MET A 105 8.78 7.62 -2.47
CA MET A 105 7.78 6.65 -2.90
C MET A 105 6.57 6.76 -1.97
N SER A 106 5.39 6.97 -2.54
CA SER A 106 4.13 7.09 -1.81
C SER A 106 3.17 5.97 -2.18
N LEU A 107 2.43 5.48 -1.20
CA LEU A 107 1.33 4.54 -1.37
C LEU A 107 0.08 5.15 -0.75
N GLU A 108 -0.92 5.43 -1.57
CA GLU A 108 -2.20 5.95 -1.08
C GLU A 108 -3.01 4.85 -0.40
N THR A 109 -3.66 5.21 0.70
CA THR A 109 -4.44 4.30 1.52
C THR A 109 -5.81 4.92 1.83
N LEU A 110 -6.87 4.11 1.78
CA LEU A 110 -8.24 4.56 2.08
C LEU A 110 -8.42 4.95 3.56
N LYS A 111 -7.61 4.36 4.43
CA LYS A 111 -7.55 4.62 5.88
C LYS A 111 -6.12 4.92 6.28
N VAL A 112 -5.94 5.60 7.40
CA VAL A 112 -4.61 5.80 7.97
C VAL A 112 -4.03 4.42 8.29
N ALA A 113 -2.85 4.14 7.72
CA ALA A 113 -2.15 2.89 7.95
C ALA A 113 -1.77 2.76 9.45
N THR A 114 -1.70 1.53 9.93
CA THR A 114 -1.30 1.22 11.30
C THR A 114 0.14 0.70 11.31
N PRO A 115 1.04 1.30 12.09
CA PRO A 115 2.38 0.77 12.31
C PRO A 115 2.34 -0.69 12.80
N VAL A 116 3.22 -1.54 12.26
CA VAL A 116 3.43 -2.91 12.74
C VAL A 116 4.87 -3.08 13.20
N GLY A 117 5.06 -3.72 14.36
CA GLY A 117 6.38 -3.97 14.92
C GLY A 117 6.92 -2.81 15.77
N LYS A 118 8.20 -2.94 16.18
CA LYS A 118 8.86 -2.02 17.13
C LYS A 118 9.73 -0.94 16.47
N ALA A 119 9.92 -1.02 15.16
CA ALA A 119 10.73 -0.08 14.38
C ALA A 119 10.12 1.32 14.30
N TRP A 120 8.82 1.45 14.59
CA TRP A 120 8.10 2.70 14.52
C TRP A 120 8.20 3.48 15.84
N ASN A 121 8.56 4.75 15.72
CA ASN A 121 8.39 5.76 16.76
C ASN A 121 7.20 6.64 16.39
N GLY A 122 6.01 6.29 16.89
CA GLY A 122 4.75 6.90 16.46
C GLY A 122 4.45 6.56 15.00
N LEU A 123 4.39 7.57 14.14
CA LEU A 123 4.08 7.43 12.70
C LEU A 123 5.32 7.55 11.81
N SER A 124 6.53 7.47 12.39
CA SER A 124 7.79 7.52 11.66
C SER A 124 8.65 6.29 11.98
N CYS A 125 9.31 5.76 10.96
CA CYS A 125 10.28 4.67 11.05
C CYS A 125 11.56 5.10 10.35
N SER A 126 12.71 4.87 10.97
CA SER A 126 14.03 5.33 10.50
C SER A 126 15.08 4.22 10.48
N GLU A 127 14.62 2.98 10.35
CA GLU A 127 15.50 1.81 10.16
C GLU A 127 16.26 1.90 8.83
N SER A 128 17.43 1.27 8.75
CA SER A 128 18.16 1.19 7.49
C SER A 128 17.57 0.17 6.51
N GLU A 129 16.84 -0.83 7.02
CA GLU A 129 16.19 -1.85 6.21
C GLU A 129 14.70 -1.49 6.02
N PRO A 130 14.24 -1.24 4.78
CA PRO A 130 12.86 -0.79 4.52
C PRO A 130 11.80 -1.83 4.92
N SER A 131 12.16 -3.11 4.93
CA SER A 131 11.29 -4.23 5.34
C SER A 131 10.85 -4.12 6.80
N LEU A 132 11.65 -3.50 7.67
CA LEU A 132 11.36 -3.33 9.09
C LEU A 132 10.28 -2.27 9.34
N CYS A 133 10.09 -1.34 8.41
CA CYS A 133 9.02 -0.34 8.45
C CYS A 133 7.70 -0.91 7.92
N THR A 134 7.22 -2.01 8.52
CA THR A 134 5.98 -2.69 8.14
C THR A 134 4.75 -1.95 8.67
N PHE A 135 3.66 -1.91 7.91
CA PHE A 135 2.38 -1.33 8.29
C PHE A 135 1.21 -2.11 7.68
N GLU A 136 0.01 -1.90 8.23
CA GLU A 136 -1.25 -2.47 7.75
C GLU A 136 -2.21 -1.38 7.28
N TYR A 137 -2.93 -1.61 6.18
CA TYR A 137 -3.88 -0.65 5.59
C TYR A 137 -5.01 -1.31 4.80
#